data_AF-A0A3A1NA61-F1
#
_entry.id   AF-A0A3A1NA61-F1
#
_cell.length_a   1.000
_cell.length_b   1.000
_cell.length_c   1.000
_cell.angle_alpha   90.00
_cell.angle_beta   90.00
_cell.angle_gamma   90.00
#
_symmetry.space_group_name_H-M   'P 1'
#
loop_
_entity.id
_entity.type
_entity.pdbx_description
1 polymer ?
#
loop_
_entity_poly.entity_id
_entity_poly.type
_entity_poly.pdbx_seq_one_letter_code
_entity_poly.pdbx_strand_id
1 'polypeptide(L)'
;MKKKETFWILGTICFILIIILWIFGIDGLTLESVTDINVHDTYYVIANIHLIVLLTTLVFFGVYLIRMLKRNFKNLTANLIFMISDLTLILIFTFLISLVNSIRAIPTTAEYEVFRGGIEGSNGNGWNAYYVLLTIQLLLIILLIISGIKTGLNYKQAE
;
A
#
# COMPACT_ATOMS: atom_id res chain seq x y z
N MET A 1 8.24 13.45 23.52
CA MET A 1 7.12 13.76 22.58
C MET A 1 6.09 14.62 23.31
N LYS A 2 5.49 15.63 22.64
CA LYS A 2 4.38 16.40 23.24
C LYS A 2 3.22 15.43 23.50
N LYS A 3 2.55 15.52 24.67
CA LYS A 3 1.44 14.63 25.08
C LYS A 3 0.37 14.43 23.98
N LYS A 4 0.15 15.47 23.17
CA LYS A 4 -0.74 15.47 22.01
C LYS A 4 -0.36 14.45 20.95
N GLU A 5 0.92 14.25 20.65
CA GLU A 5 1.38 13.31 19.62
C GLU A 5 1.16 11.86 20.06
N THR A 6 1.39 11.55 21.34
CA THR A 6 1.08 10.24 21.91
C THR A 6 -0.40 9.90 21.78
N PHE A 7 -1.29 10.86 22.07
CA PHE A 7 -2.74 10.67 21.92
C PHE A 7 -3.13 10.37 20.46
N TRP A 8 -2.51 11.05 19.49
CA TRP A 8 -2.79 10.78 18.08
C TRP A 8 -2.31 9.41 17.63
N ILE A 9 -1.12 8.99 18.05
CA ILE A 9 -0.60 7.64 17.73
C ILE A 9 -1.53 6.59 18.34
N LEU A 10 -1.85 6.73 19.63
CA LEU A 10 -2.74 5.79 20.32
C LEU A 10 -4.13 5.76 19.67
N GLY A 11 -4.69 6.91 19.32
CA GLY A 11 -5.97 7.00 18.60
C GLY A 11 -5.93 6.31 17.23
N THR A 12 -4.81 6.44 16.50
CA THR A 12 -4.63 5.75 15.22
C THR A 12 -4.55 4.24 15.41
N ILE A 13 -3.81 3.78 16.42
CA ILE A 13 -3.69 2.35 16.76
C ILE A 13 -5.05 1.76 17.17
N CYS A 14 -5.79 2.45 18.05
CA CYS A 14 -7.14 2.03 18.42
C CYS A 14 -8.08 1.99 17.21
N PHE A 15 -8.01 2.98 16.32
CA PHE A 15 -8.82 3.00 15.11
C PHE A 15 -8.50 1.83 14.18
N ILE A 16 -7.21 1.51 13.99
CA ILE A 16 -6.76 0.34 13.23
C ILE A 16 -7.30 -0.94 13.85
N LEU A 17 -7.19 -1.08 15.18
CA LEU A 17 -7.66 -2.28 15.89
C LEU A 17 -9.18 -2.45 15.74
N ILE A 18 -9.96 -1.37 15.82
CA ILE A 18 -11.41 -1.41 15.58
C ILE A 18 -11.71 -1.87 14.15
N ILE A 19 -11.01 -1.34 13.14
CA ILE A 19 -11.23 -1.76 11.74
C ILE A 19 -10.86 -3.23 11.55
N ILE A 20 -9.72 -3.67 12.08
CA ILE A 20 -9.27 -5.07 11.95
C ILE A 20 -10.29 -6.00 12.59
N LEU A 21 -10.73 -5.72 13.81
CA LEU A 21 -11.76 -6.53 14.48
C LEU A 21 -13.10 -6.52 13.72
N TRP A 22 -13.44 -5.40 13.08
CA TRP A 22 -14.68 -5.30 12.31
C TRP A 22 -14.64 -6.12 11.02
N ILE A 23 -13.50 -6.16 10.32
CA ILE A 23 -13.34 -6.87 9.04
C ILE A 23 -13.07 -8.36 9.26
N PHE A 24 -12.14 -8.69 10.17
CA PHE A 24 -11.60 -10.05 10.33
C PHE A 24 -12.14 -10.78 11.57
N GLY A 25 -12.81 -10.07 12.48
CA GLY A 25 -13.18 -10.63 13.77
C GLY A 25 -11.97 -10.90 14.67
N ILE A 26 -12.21 -11.54 15.82
CA ILE A 26 -11.15 -11.97 16.74
C ILE A 26 -10.38 -13.16 16.16
N ASP A 27 -11.08 -14.09 15.51
CA ASP A 27 -10.49 -15.31 14.96
C ASP A 27 -9.51 -15.01 13.81
N GLY A 28 -9.77 -13.94 13.06
CA GLY A 28 -8.90 -13.47 11.99
C GLY A 28 -7.60 -12.78 12.44
N LEU A 29 -7.34 -12.68 13.75
CA LEU A 29 -6.06 -12.24 14.31
C LEU A 29 -5.08 -13.40 14.58
N THR A 30 -5.53 -14.64 14.43
CA THR A 30 -4.65 -15.81 14.61
C THR A 30 -3.64 -15.92 13.46
N LEU A 31 -2.43 -16.42 13.73
CA LEU A 31 -1.36 -16.48 12.72
C LEU A 31 -1.69 -17.38 11.53
N GLU A 32 -2.54 -18.38 11.73
CA GLU A 32 -2.99 -19.33 10.71
C GLU A 32 -4.24 -18.86 9.96
N SER A 33 -4.80 -17.70 10.34
CA SER A 33 -6.02 -17.20 9.71
C SER A 33 -5.78 -16.76 8.27
N VAL A 34 -6.71 -17.16 7.43
CA VAL A 34 -6.72 -16.88 5.99
C VAL A 34 -8.03 -16.21 5.61
N THR A 35 -7.96 -15.35 4.59
CA THR A 35 -9.11 -14.74 3.93
C THR A 35 -9.22 -15.33 2.55
N ASP A 36 -10.41 -15.79 2.27
CA ASP A 36 -10.78 -16.33 0.99
C ASP A 36 -11.31 -15.24 0.08
N ILE A 37 -10.68 -15.08 -1.08
CA ILE A 37 -11.04 -14.09 -2.09
C ILE A 37 -11.55 -14.84 -3.31
N ASN A 38 -12.85 -14.73 -3.54
CA ASN A 38 -13.50 -15.29 -4.72
C ASN A 38 -13.52 -14.24 -5.85
N VAL A 39 -12.79 -14.50 -6.94
CA VAL A 39 -12.77 -13.65 -8.14
C VAL A 39 -13.04 -14.53 -9.36
N HIS A 40 -14.20 -14.32 -10.00
CA HIS A 40 -14.61 -14.99 -11.26
C HIS A 40 -14.19 -16.47 -11.34
N ASP A 41 -14.95 -17.32 -10.65
CA ASP A 41 -14.79 -18.78 -10.57
C ASP A 41 -13.43 -19.28 -10.03
N THR A 42 -12.57 -18.36 -9.56
CA THR A 42 -11.26 -18.67 -8.98
C THR A 42 -11.24 -18.31 -7.50
N TYR A 43 -10.68 -19.21 -6.69
CA TYR A 43 -10.53 -19.05 -5.24
C TYR A 43 -9.08 -18.74 -4.89
N TYR A 44 -8.82 -17.56 -4.33
CA TYR A 44 -7.52 -17.18 -3.80
C TYR A 44 -7.56 -17.20 -2.28
N VAL A 45 -6.62 -17.92 -1.67
CA VAL A 45 -6.47 -17.97 -0.22
C VAL A 45 -5.28 -17.09 0.14
N ILE A 46 -5.51 -16.03 0.92
CA ILE A 46 -4.47 -15.09 1.35
C ILE A 46 -4.40 -15.05 2.87
N ALA A 47 -3.21 -15.20 3.44
CA ALA A 47 -3.02 -15.07 4.87
C ALA A 47 -3.41 -13.66 5.35
N ASN A 48 -4.21 -13.58 6.43
CA ASN A 48 -4.76 -12.33 6.94
C ASN A 48 -3.69 -11.31 7.28
N ILE A 49 -2.51 -11.78 7.70
CA ILE A 49 -1.37 -10.92 8.04
C ILE A 49 -0.98 -9.99 6.89
N HIS A 50 -1.06 -10.44 5.64
CA HIS A 50 -0.73 -9.59 4.48
C HIS A 50 -1.75 -8.47 4.31
N LEU A 51 -3.04 -8.78 4.48
CA LEU A 51 -4.13 -7.80 4.41
C LEU A 51 -4.09 -6.82 5.60
N ILE A 52 -3.78 -7.31 6.80
CA ILE A 52 -3.64 -6.49 8.01
C ILE A 52 -2.46 -5.52 7.88
N VAL A 53 -1.32 -5.95 7.35
CA VAL A 53 -0.16 -5.08 7.10
C VAL A 53 -0.49 -4.00 6.07
N LEU A 54 -1.17 -4.37 4.98
CA LEU A 54 -1.63 -3.42 3.97
C LEU A 54 -2.58 -2.38 4.56
N LEU A 55 -3.60 -2.83 5.29
CA LEU A 55 -4.60 -1.98 5.94
C LEU A 55 -3.97 -1.03 6.96
N THR A 56 -3.10 -1.57 7.82
CA THR A 56 -2.38 -0.79 8.85
C THR A 56 -1.57 0.32 8.20
N THR A 57 -0.80 -0.03 7.16
CA THR A 57 0.01 0.94 6.40
C THR A 57 -0.87 2.02 5.75
N LEU A 58 -1.99 1.65 5.13
CA LEU A 58 -2.95 2.58 4.53
C LEU A 58 -3.55 3.55 5.53
N VAL A 59 -3.95 3.06 6.72
CA VAL A 59 -4.54 3.92 7.76
C VAL A 59 -3.50 4.89 8.31
N PHE A 60 -2.28 4.43 8.61
CA PHE A 60 -1.20 5.31 9.02
C PHE A 60 -0.88 6.36 7.95
N PHE A 61 -0.74 5.94 6.69
CA PHE A 61 -0.50 6.83 5.57
C PHE A 61 -1.59 7.91 5.47
N GLY A 62 -2.87 7.52 5.44
CA GLY A 62 -3.99 8.46 5.30
C GLY A 62 -4.12 9.43 6.47
N VAL A 63 -4.06 8.92 7.71
CA VAL A 63 -4.16 9.76 8.92
C VAL A 63 -3.02 10.77 8.97
N TYR A 64 -1.78 10.32 8.75
CA TYR A 64 -0.61 11.18 8.88
C TYR A 64 -0.39 12.10 7.68
N LEU A 65 -0.85 11.73 6.48
CA LEU A 65 -0.92 12.63 5.33
C LEU A 65 -1.81 13.84 5.66
N ILE A 66 -3.05 13.59 6.11
CA ILE A 66 -3.98 14.66 6.48
C ILE A 66 -3.39 15.55 7.57
N ARG A 67 -2.74 14.95 8.59
CA ARG A 67 -2.14 15.72 9.69
C ARG A 67 -0.96 16.57 9.24
N MET A 68 -0.07 16.01 8.42
CA MET A 68 1.10 16.70 7.89
C MET A 68 0.66 17.88 7.00
N LEU A 69 -0.33 17.69 6.12
CA LEU A 69 -0.90 18.75 5.30
C LEU A 69 -1.61 19.83 6.14
N LYS A 70 -2.48 19.44 7.09
CA LYS A 70 -3.19 20.39 7.98
C LYS A 70 -2.25 21.22 8.85
N ARG A 71 -1.08 20.69 9.20
CA ARG A 71 -0.06 21.41 9.98
C ARG A 71 0.98 22.09 9.11
N ASN A 72 0.81 22.06 7.78
CA ASN A 72 1.73 22.61 6.79
C ASN A 72 3.18 22.23 7.09
N PHE A 73 3.41 20.93 7.34
CA PHE A 73 4.74 20.36 7.61
C PHE A 73 5.44 20.89 8.87
N LYS A 74 4.77 21.63 9.77
CA LYS A 74 5.39 22.18 11.00
C LYS A 74 5.56 21.16 12.14
N ASN A 75 5.00 19.95 11.99
CA ASN A 75 5.03 18.92 13.01
C ASN A 75 5.97 17.78 12.60
N LEU A 76 7.22 17.85 13.05
CA LEU A 76 8.27 16.88 12.69
C LEU A 76 7.84 15.43 12.94
N THR A 77 7.24 15.13 14.10
CA THR A 77 6.81 13.77 14.44
C THR A 77 5.76 13.26 13.46
N ALA A 78 4.76 14.07 13.12
CA ALA A 78 3.72 13.67 12.17
C ALA A 78 4.29 13.49 10.75
N ASN A 79 5.22 14.34 10.34
CA ASN A 79 5.87 14.22 9.04
C ASN A 79 6.75 12.96 8.95
N LEU A 80 7.51 12.64 10.00
CA LEU A 80 8.34 11.43 10.05
C LEU A 80 7.48 10.17 9.99
N ILE A 81 6.39 10.11 10.76
CA ILE A 81 5.46 8.96 10.71
C ILE A 81 4.85 8.83 9.32
N PHE A 82 4.43 9.94 8.70
CA PHE A 82 3.97 9.94 7.33
C PHE A 82 5.03 9.36 6.38
N MET A 83 6.27 9.86 6.40
CA MET A 83 7.34 9.40 5.52
C MET A 83 7.67 7.91 5.70
N ILE A 84 7.65 7.41 6.93
CA ILE A 84 7.83 5.97 7.21
C ILE A 84 6.69 5.15 6.62
N SER A 85 5.43 5.60 6.80
CA SER A 85 4.27 4.91 6.22
C SER A 85 4.25 4.95 4.69
N ASP A 86 4.67 6.07 4.10
CA ASP A 86 4.77 6.25 2.65
C ASP A 86 5.87 5.36 2.05
N LEU A 87 7.05 5.31 2.69
CA LEU A 87 8.11 4.35 2.34
C LEU A 87 7.63 2.90 2.41
N THR A 88 6.92 2.54 3.47
CA THR A 88 6.35 1.18 3.62
C THR A 88 5.35 0.89 2.51
N LEU A 89 4.51 1.87 2.14
CA LEU A 89 3.55 1.74 1.06
C LEU A 89 4.24 1.58 -0.30
N ILE A 90 5.32 2.34 -0.56
CA ILE A 90 6.14 2.19 -1.77
C ILE A 90 6.69 0.75 -1.89
N LEU A 91 7.18 0.17 -0.78
CA LEU A 91 7.68 -1.21 -0.76
C LEU A 91 6.57 -2.23 -1.05
N ILE A 92 5.37 -2.04 -0.47
CA ILE A 92 4.19 -2.86 -0.77
C ILE A 92 3.86 -2.78 -2.26
N PHE A 93 3.86 -1.59 -2.86
CA PHE A 93 3.62 -1.42 -4.29
C PHE A 93 4.71 -2.09 -5.15
N THR A 94 5.99 -2.05 -4.74
CA THR A 94 7.06 -2.80 -5.43
C THR A 94 6.74 -4.29 -5.45
N PHE A 95 6.30 -4.85 -4.32
CA PHE A 95 5.91 -6.26 -4.24
C PHE A 95 4.72 -6.57 -5.14
N LEU A 96 3.67 -5.73 -5.12
CA LEU A 96 2.49 -5.91 -5.97
C LEU A 96 2.83 -5.82 -7.46
N ILE A 97 3.69 -4.89 -7.86
CA ILE A 97 4.16 -4.77 -9.25
C ILE A 97 4.91 -6.04 -9.68
N SER A 98 5.77 -6.57 -8.81
CA SER A 98 6.50 -7.83 -9.05
C SER A 98 5.52 -9.01 -9.22
N LEU A 99 4.51 -9.11 -8.36
CA LEU A 99 3.46 -10.13 -8.44
C LEU A 99 2.66 -10.03 -9.74
N VAL A 100 2.20 -8.83 -10.12
CA VAL A 100 1.47 -8.65 -11.38
C VAL A 100 2.35 -8.98 -12.58
N ASN A 101 3.63 -8.62 -12.52
CA ASN A 101 4.56 -8.92 -13.60
C ASN A 101 4.86 -10.43 -13.72
N SER A 102 4.93 -11.16 -12.60
CA SER A 102 5.11 -12.61 -12.65
C SER A 102 3.91 -13.32 -13.27
N ILE A 103 2.68 -12.89 -12.94
CA ILE A 103 1.45 -13.43 -13.54
C ILE A 103 1.42 -13.17 -15.05
N ARG A 104 1.83 -11.97 -15.50
CA ARG A 104 1.93 -11.63 -16.93
C ARG A 104 2.98 -12.44 -17.68
N ALA A 105 4.04 -12.86 -17.00
CA ALA A 105 5.15 -13.61 -17.58
C ALA A 105 4.88 -15.13 -17.68
N ILE A 106 3.81 -15.63 -17.04
CA ILE A 106 3.37 -17.02 -17.21
C ILE A 106 2.80 -17.16 -18.62
N PRO A 107 3.41 -17.97 -19.51
CA PRO A 107 2.84 -18.24 -20.82
C PRO A 107 1.49 -18.92 -20.59
N THR A 108 0.40 -18.26 -20.97
CA THR A 108 -0.87 -18.95 -21.10
C THR A 108 -0.69 -19.94 -22.23
N THR A 109 -0.63 -21.23 -21.85
CA THR A 109 -0.49 -22.44 -22.67
C THR A 109 0.93 -22.98 -22.84
N ALA A 110 1.09 -24.23 -22.39
CA ALA A 110 1.96 -25.19 -23.03
C ALA A 110 1.47 -25.40 -24.46
N GLU A 111 1.78 -24.48 -25.37
CA GLU A 111 1.53 -24.66 -26.79
C GLU A 111 2.80 -25.23 -27.44
N TYR A 112 2.66 -26.49 -27.89
CA TYR A 112 3.49 -27.06 -28.93
C TYR A 112 3.79 -26.02 -30.00
N GLU A 113 5.06 -25.87 -30.37
CA GLU A 113 5.51 -25.12 -31.53
C GLU A 113 4.82 -25.66 -32.80
N VAL A 114 3.66 -25.13 -33.14
CA VAL A 114 3.04 -25.34 -34.45
C VAL A 114 2.75 -23.98 -35.07
N PHE A 115 3.80 -23.44 -35.67
CA PHE A 115 3.78 -22.85 -37.00
C PHE A 115 2.41 -22.31 -37.47
N ARG A 116 1.98 -21.14 -36.97
CA ARG A 116 1.03 -20.28 -37.66
C ARG A 116 1.24 -18.84 -37.20
N GLY A 117 1.42 -17.96 -38.19
CA GLY A 117 1.81 -16.57 -37.97
C GLY A 117 0.83 -15.78 -37.11
N GLY A 118 1.38 -14.77 -36.45
CA GLY A 118 0.71 -13.55 -36.00
C GLY A 118 -0.67 -13.76 -35.37
N ILE A 119 -0.68 -14.12 -34.08
CA ILE A 119 -1.85 -13.87 -33.24
C ILE A 119 -1.40 -12.88 -32.17
N GLU A 120 -1.83 -11.62 -32.33
CA GLU A 120 -1.77 -10.60 -31.30
C GLU A 120 -2.47 -11.13 -30.04
N GLY A 121 -1.67 -11.46 -29.01
CA GLY A 121 -2.16 -11.96 -27.74
C GLY A 121 -2.94 -10.90 -26.96
N SER A 122 -4.25 -10.90 -27.19
CA SER A 122 -5.34 -10.26 -26.44
C SER A 122 -5.16 -8.79 -26.04
N ASN A 123 -5.65 -7.89 -26.90
CA ASN A 123 -6.22 -6.60 -26.52
C ASN A 123 -7.51 -6.79 -25.69
N GLY A 124 -7.39 -7.24 -24.44
CA GLY A 124 -8.50 -7.35 -23.49
C GLY A 124 -8.54 -6.16 -22.53
N ASN A 125 -9.30 -5.12 -22.87
CA ASN A 125 -9.76 -4.03 -22.01
C ASN A 125 -8.72 -3.24 -21.16
N GLY A 126 -8.09 -2.24 -21.79
CA GLY A 126 -7.95 -0.84 -21.31
C GLY A 126 -7.15 -0.47 -20.05
N TRP A 127 -7.01 -1.35 -19.05
CA TRP A 127 -6.37 -1.02 -17.76
C TRP A 127 -5.28 -2.04 -17.45
N ASN A 128 -4.05 -1.73 -17.87
CA ASN A 128 -2.92 -2.54 -17.49
C ASN A 128 -2.58 -2.28 -16.01
N ALA A 129 -3.00 -3.19 -15.13
CA ALA A 129 -2.78 -3.12 -13.69
C ALA A 129 -1.31 -2.82 -13.34
N TYR A 130 -0.36 -3.34 -14.13
CA TYR A 130 1.06 -3.02 -13.98
C TYR A 130 1.34 -1.51 -14.10
N TYR A 131 0.86 -0.85 -15.16
CA TYR A 131 1.08 0.58 -15.37
C TYR A 131 0.31 1.44 -14.37
N VAL A 132 -0.86 0.99 -13.92
CA VAL A 132 -1.63 1.67 -12.86
C VAL A 132 -0.84 1.65 -11.55
N LEU A 133 -0.36 0.47 -11.12
CA LEU A 133 0.44 0.33 -9.91
C LEU A 133 1.74 1.15 -9.98
N LEU A 134 2.41 1.14 -11.14
CA LEU A 134 3.63 1.92 -11.37
C LEU A 134 3.37 3.43 -11.31
N THR A 135 2.25 3.90 -11.87
CA THR A 135 1.85 5.31 -11.80
C THR A 135 1.59 5.73 -10.35
N ILE A 136 0.88 4.91 -9.57
CA ILE A 136 0.63 5.19 -8.15
C ILE A 136 1.96 5.23 -7.38
N GLN A 137 2.86 4.26 -7.61
CA GLN A 137 4.16 4.22 -6.94
C GLN A 137 4.99 5.47 -7.25
N LEU A 138 4.98 5.95 -8.49
CA LEU A 138 5.68 7.17 -8.88
C LEU A 138 5.11 8.41 -8.16
N LEU A 139 3.78 8.49 -8.01
CA LEU A 139 3.14 9.56 -7.23
C LEU A 139 3.54 9.51 -5.74
N LEU A 140 3.64 8.31 -5.15
CA LEU A 140 4.11 8.13 -3.77
C LEU A 140 5.57 8.60 -3.62
N ILE A 141 6.45 8.25 -4.56
CA ILE A 141 7.85 8.70 -4.53
C ILE A 141 7.95 10.23 -4.61
N ILE A 142 7.17 10.87 -5.50
CA ILE A 142 7.11 12.34 -5.59
C ILE A 142 6.65 12.94 -4.26
N LEU A 143 5.59 12.36 -3.67
CA LEU A 143 5.05 12.81 -2.40
C LEU A 143 6.07 12.69 -1.25
N LEU A 144 6.83 11.60 -1.22
CA LEU A 144 7.91 11.38 -0.26
C LEU A 144 9.01 12.44 -0.40
N ILE A 145 9.48 12.70 -1.62
CA ILE A 145 10.52 13.70 -1.90
C ILE A 145 10.06 15.09 -1.44
N ILE A 146 8.84 15.50 -1.84
CA ILE A 146 8.27 16.80 -1.44
C ILE A 146 8.17 16.89 0.08
N SER A 147 7.74 15.81 0.73
CA SER A 147 7.58 15.77 2.18
C SER A 147 8.91 15.86 2.91
N GLY A 148 9.95 15.19 2.42
CA GLY A 148 11.31 15.29 2.95
C GLY A 148 11.86 16.71 2.85
N ILE A 149 11.77 17.32 1.66
CA ILE A 149 12.26 18.69 1.41
C ILE A 149 11.52 19.69 2.31
N LYS A 150 10.17 19.67 2.32
CA LYS A 150 9.39 20.62 3.13
C LYS A 150 9.61 20.43 4.62
N THR A 151 9.79 19.20 5.09
CA THR A 151 10.09 18.93 6.49
C THR A 151 11.46 19.49 6.89
N GLY A 152 12.48 19.29 6.04
CA GLY A 152 13.83 19.82 6.29
C GLY A 152 13.88 21.35 6.29
N LEU A 153 13.20 22.00 5.35
CA LEU A 153 13.12 23.47 5.28
C LEU A 153 12.45 24.08 6.52
N ASN A 154 11.34 23.50 6.98
CA ASN A 154 10.62 23.99 8.16
C ASN A 154 11.39 23.74 9.46
N TYR A 155 12.19 22.68 9.54
CA TYR A 155 13.04 22.43 10.71
C TYR A 155 14.13 23.52 10.83
N LYS A 156 14.80 23.84 9.72
CA LYS A 156 15.85 24.86 9.67
C LYS A 156 15.36 26.29 9.99
N GLN A 157 14.07 26.58 9.84
CA GLN A 157 13.48 27.88 10.19
C GLN A 157 13.06 27.99 11.67
N ALA A 158 13.03 26.87 12.40
CA ALA A 158 12.62 26.83 13.81
C ALA A 158 13.82 26.79 14.78
N GLU A 159 15.04 26.67 14.24
CA GLU A 159 16.34 26.70 14.93
C GLU A 159 17.01 28.06 14.68
#